data_AF-A0A0N1LNV3-F1
#
_entry.id   AF-A0A0N1LNV3-F1
#
_cell.length_a   1.000
_cell.length_b   1.000
_cell.length_c   1.000
_cell.angle_alpha   90.00
_cell.angle_beta   90.00
_cell.angle_gamma   90.00
#
_symmetry.space_group_name_H-M   'P 1'
#
loop_
_entity.id
_entity.type
_entity.pdbx_description
1 polymer ?
#
loop_
_entity_poly.entity_id
_entity_poly.type
_entity_poly.pdbx_seq_one_letter_code
_entity_poly.pdbx_strand_id
1 'polypeptide(L)'
;MKEFFRNVSPVRAVKDLWQILGAPSEFRFRSLALALAVTFGIFSVMWQQGGRGLPRPPEVIYFESWRADRSDAEIIAGNIEATKKARAEAAEEEARAEDVRKMYKAVGAATGLDTEAMDRQGRAEREAAKRAADARNKAILEQSLVKPVATPSAKTP
;
A
#
# COMPACT_ATOMS: atom_id res chain seq x y z
N MET A 1 3.71 -57.66 11.05
CA MET A 1 2.80 -56.87 11.91
C MET A 1 2.41 -57.57 13.22
N LYS A 2 2.11 -58.88 13.25
CA LYS A 2 1.72 -59.59 14.50
C LYS A 2 2.79 -59.56 15.61
N GLU A 3 4.07 -59.63 15.26
CA GLU A 3 5.19 -59.56 16.23
C GLU A 3 5.34 -58.18 16.91
N PHE A 4 5.01 -57.08 16.21
CA PHE A 4 5.11 -55.72 16.75
C PHE A 4 4.08 -55.47 17.87
N PHE A 5 2.85 -55.94 17.66
CA PHE A 5 1.77 -55.82 18.63
C PHE A 5 1.86 -56.82 19.81
N ARG A 6 2.82 -57.75 19.78
CA ARG A 6 3.11 -58.62 20.93
C ARG A 6 3.86 -57.88 22.03
N ASN A 7 4.70 -56.92 21.65
CA ASN A 7 5.54 -56.15 22.58
C ASN A 7 5.05 -54.71 22.79
N VAL A 8 4.29 -54.15 21.84
CA VAL A 8 3.71 -52.80 21.91
C VAL A 8 2.19 -52.88 21.84
N SER A 9 1.51 -52.55 22.94
CA SER A 9 0.05 -52.50 23.00
C SER A 9 -0.43 -51.05 22.75
N PRO A 10 -1.07 -50.75 21.62
CA PRO A 10 -1.57 -49.41 21.31
C PRO A 10 -2.62 -48.95 22.32
N VAL A 11 -3.47 -49.87 22.77
CA VAL A 11 -4.50 -49.60 23.78
C VAL A 11 -3.86 -49.20 25.10
N ARG A 12 -2.77 -49.87 25.50
CA ARG A 12 -2.03 -49.55 26.72
C ARG A 12 -1.33 -48.20 26.58
N ALA A 13 -0.74 -47.90 25.42
CA ALA A 13 -0.10 -46.62 25.16
C ALA A 13 -1.08 -45.43 25.24
N VAL A 14 -2.30 -45.58 24.70
CA VAL A 14 -3.34 -44.53 24.81
C VAL A 14 -3.79 -44.35 26.26
N LYS A 15 -3.96 -45.44 27.01
CA LYS A 15 -4.32 -45.38 28.44
C LYS A 15 -3.22 -44.72 29.28
N ASP A 16 -1.96 -45.04 29.00
CA ASP A 16 -0.79 -44.48 29.67
C ASP A 16 -0.67 -42.97 29.38
N LEU A 17 -0.85 -42.55 28.12
CA LEU A 17 -0.93 -41.14 27.74
C LEU A 17 -2.05 -40.40 28.49
N TRP A 18 -3.24 -40.99 28.59
CA TRP A 18 -4.36 -40.40 29.33
C TRP A 18 -4.08 -40.27 30.83
N GLN A 19 -3.39 -41.25 31.43
CA GLN A 19 -2.97 -41.18 32.83
C GLN A 19 -1.96 -40.06 33.06
N ILE A 20 -1.00 -39.88 32.15
CA ILE A 20 0.02 -38.83 32.24
C ILE A 20 -0.61 -37.44 32.02
N LEU A 21 -1.55 -37.30 31.07
CA LEU A 21 -2.27 -36.06 30.84
C LEU A 21 -3.22 -35.68 31.99
N GLY A 22 -3.83 -36.68 32.64
CA GLY A 22 -4.70 -36.49 33.80
C GLY A 22 -3.95 -36.37 35.14
N ALA A 23 -2.66 -36.66 35.17
CA ALA A 23 -1.86 -36.61 36.39
C ALA A 23 -1.77 -35.16 36.92
N PRO A 24 -2.03 -34.93 38.21
CA PRO A 24 -1.94 -33.59 38.77
C PRO A 24 -0.48 -33.13 38.83
N SER A 25 -0.05 -32.29 37.89
CA SER A 25 1.26 -31.63 37.94
C SER A 25 1.15 -30.17 38.37
N GLU A 26 2.15 -29.65 39.07
CA GLU A 26 2.20 -28.25 39.49
C GLU A 26 2.30 -27.29 38.29
N PHE A 27 2.98 -27.72 37.23
CA PHE A 27 3.32 -26.87 36.09
C PHE A 27 2.38 -27.00 34.88
N ARG A 28 1.30 -27.79 34.96
CA ARG A 28 0.41 -28.13 33.83
C ARG A 28 0.00 -26.94 32.96
N PHE A 29 -0.42 -25.83 33.58
CA PHE A 29 -0.84 -24.65 32.85
C PHE A 29 0.33 -23.82 32.33
N ARG A 30 1.48 -23.84 33.03
CA ARG A 30 2.70 -23.12 32.62
C ARG A 30 3.35 -23.81 31.41
N SER A 31 3.46 -25.13 31.43
CA SER A 31 3.97 -25.91 30.31
C SER A 31 3.04 -25.85 29.11
N LEU A 32 1.72 -25.89 29.31
CA LEU A 32 0.74 -25.70 28.23
C LEU A 32 0.85 -24.31 27.61
N ALA A 33 0.93 -23.26 28.43
CA ALA A 33 1.09 -21.88 27.96
C ALA A 33 2.39 -21.72 27.16
N LEU A 34 3.51 -22.30 27.63
CA LEU A 34 4.78 -22.27 26.91
C LEU A 34 4.70 -23.02 25.58
N ALA A 35 4.09 -24.20 25.55
CA ALA A 35 3.91 -24.98 24.32
C ALA A 35 3.06 -24.22 23.30
N LEU A 36 1.96 -23.60 23.74
CA LEU A 36 1.13 -22.75 22.89
C LEU A 36 1.91 -21.52 22.39
N ALA A 37 2.65 -20.84 23.25
CA ALA A 37 3.44 -19.67 22.87
C ALA A 37 4.48 -20.00 21.79
N VAL A 38 5.22 -21.12 21.94
CA VAL A 38 6.19 -21.58 20.93
C VAL A 38 5.49 -21.93 19.62
N THR A 39 4.38 -22.68 19.68
CA THR A 39 3.64 -23.12 18.49
C THR A 39 3.06 -21.91 17.74
N PHE A 40 2.33 -21.04 18.44
CA PHE A 40 1.76 -19.82 17.85
C PHE A 40 2.85 -18.87 17.36
N GLY A 41 3.99 -18.76 18.04
CA GLY A 41 5.11 -17.95 17.59
C GLY A 41 5.64 -18.39 16.22
N ILE A 42 5.85 -19.70 16.05
CA ILE A 42 6.29 -20.27 14.76
C ILE A 42 5.25 -20.01 13.67
N PHE A 43 3.98 -20.34 13.92
CA PHE A 43 2.91 -20.13 12.93
C PHE A 43 2.64 -18.66 12.62
N SER A 44 2.81 -17.76 13.58
CA SER A 44 2.71 -16.32 13.37
C SER A 44 3.74 -15.81 12.38
N VAL A 45 5.00 -16.27 12.50
CA VAL A 45 6.06 -15.89 11.55
C VAL A 45 5.78 -16.50 10.18
N MET A 46 5.36 -17.77 10.12
CA MET A 46 5.04 -18.44 8.86
C MET A 46 3.86 -17.79 8.14
N TRP A 47 2.83 -17.35 8.86
CA TRP A 47 1.64 -16.70 8.30
C TRP A 47 1.97 -15.40 7.55
N GLN A 48 2.98 -14.65 8.03
CA GLN A 48 3.42 -13.40 7.40
C GLN A 48 4.22 -13.63 6.11
N GLN A 49 4.80 -14.81 5.96
CA GLN A 49 5.57 -15.19 4.77
C GLN A 49 4.59 -15.66 3.69
N GLY A 50 3.93 -14.71 3.04
CA GLY A 50 3.17 -14.97 1.82
C GLY A 50 4.06 -15.75 0.86
N GLY A 51 3.61 -16.94 0.45
CA GLY A 51 4.37 -17.80 -0.47
C GLY A 51 4.83 -16.99 -1.67
N ARG A 52 6.07 -17.23 -2.14
CA ARG A 52 6.58 -16.57 -3.35
C ARG A 52 5.56 -16.80 -4.46
N GLY A 53 4.76 -15.76 -4.74
CA GLY A 53 3.81 -15.79 -5.83
C GLY A 53 4.56 -16.03 -7.12
N LEU A 54 3.83 -16.51 -8.14
CA LEU A 54 4.34 -16.49 -9.51
C LEU A 54 4.96 -15.11 -9.79
N PRO A 55 6.07 -15.04 -10.54
CA PRO A 55 6.70 -13.77 -10.88
C PRO A 55 5.62 -12.81 -11.39
N ARG A 56 5.61 -11.58 -10.85
CA ARG A 56 4.62 -10.56 -11.20
C ARG A 56 4.58 -10.47 -12.74
N PRO A 57 3.40 -10.63 -13.37
CA PRO A 57 3.32 -10.58 -14.83
C PRO A 57 3.87 -9.23 -15.31
N PRO A 58 4.42 -9.17 -16.54
CA PRO A 58 4.93 -7.93 -17.09
C PRO A 58 3.83 -6.86 -17.08
N GLU A 59 4.22 -5.64 -16.72
CA GLU A 59 3.30 -4.51 -16.68
C GLU A 59 3.02 -4.04 -18.10
N VAL A 60 1.80 -4.25 -18.58
CA VAL A 60 1.37 -3.79 -19.91
C VAL A 60 0.90 -2.34 -19.76
N ILE A 61 1.74 -1.41 -20.20
CA ILE A 61 1.40 0.01 -20.22
C ILE A 61 0.63 0.30 -21.50
N TYR A 62 -0.64 0.69 -21.36
CA TYR A 62 -1.47 1.13 -22.47
C TYR A 62 -1.26 2.63 -22.69
N PHE A 63 -1.03 3.01 -23.94
CA PHE A 63 -0.99 4.40 -24.37
C PHE A 63 -2.14 4.63 -25.33
N GLU A 64 -2.88 5.73 -25.14
CA GLU A 64 -3.92 6.12 -26.08
C GLU A 64 -3.26 6.56 -27.40
N SER A 65 -3.54 5.81 -28.47
CA SER A 65 -3.12 6.17 -29.82
C SER A 65 -4.19 7.08 -30.42
N TRP A 66 -3.86 8.36 -30.56
CA TRP A 66 -4.76 9.34 -31.10
C TRP A 66 -4.73 9.37 -32.63
N ARG A 67 -5.90 9.50 -33.28
CA ARG A 67 -5.95 9.71 -34.73
C ARG A 67 -5.36 11.07 -35.12
N ALA A 68 -4.70 11.10 -36.27
CA ALA A 68 -4.06 12.30 -36.81
C ALA A 68 -5.06 13.32 -37.40
N ASP A 69 -6.29 12.89 -37.71
CA ASP A 69 -7.32 13.70 -38.35
C ASP A 69 -8.33 14.32 -37.37
N ARG A 70 -8.03 14.31 -36.06
CA ARG A 70 -8.87 14.97 -35.05
C ARG A 70 -8.86 16.48 -35.22
N SER A 71 -10.02 17.09 -35.06
CA SER A 71 -10.18 18.53 -35.02
C SER A 71 -9.66 19.14 -33.71
N ASP A 72 -9.30 20.41 -33.74
CA ASP A 72 -8.89 21.17 -32.55
C ASP A 72 -9.97 21.14 -31.45
N ALA A 73 -11.25 21.15 -31.82
CA ALA A 73 -12.36 21.06 -30.88
C ALA A 73 -12.39 19.71 -30.13
N GLU A 74 -12.14 18.61 -30.83
CA GLU A 74 -12.06 17.27 -30.24
C GLU A 74 -10.82 17.13 -29.33
N ILE A 75 -9.70 17.74 -29.72
CA ILE A 75 -8.47 17.76 -28.90
C ILE A 75 -8.73 18.51 -27.59
N ILE A 76 -9.34 19.69 -27.64
CA ILE A 76 -9.64 20.50 -26.46
C ILE A 76 -10.63 19.76 -25.54
N ALA A 77 -11.69 19.18 -26.11
CA ALA A 77 -12.67 18.41 -25.34
C ALA A 77 -12.01 17.22 -24.61
N GLY A 78 -11.20 16.44 -25.32
CA GLY A 78 -10.47 15.31 -24.74
C GLY A 78 -9.50 15.73 -23.64
N ASN A 79 -8.78 16.84 -23.81
CA ASN A 79 -7.88 17.36 -22.78
C ASN A 79 -8.64 17.81 -21.51
N ILE A 80 -9.82 18.42 -21.67
CA ILE A 80 -10.67 18.83 -20.55
C ILE A 80 -11.13 17.60 -19.77
N GLU A 81 -11.61 16.56 -20.44
CA GLU A 81 -12.04 15.33 -19.78
C GLU A 81 -10.88 14.62 -19.07
N ALA A 82 -9.74 14.47 -19.73
CA ALA A 82 -8.55 13.88 -19.14
C ALA A 82 -8.08 14.65 -17.90
N THR A 83 -8.08 15.98 -17.97
CA THR A 83 -7.73 16.84 -16.82
C THR A 83 -8.71 16.70 -15.67
N LYS A 84 -10.02 16.60 -15.96
CA LYS A 84 -11.05 16.38 -14.94
C LYS A 84 -10.83 15.05 -14.22
N LYS A 85 -10.59 13.97 -14.98
CA LYS A 85 -10.34 12.63 -14.43
C LYS A 85 -9.08 12.63 -13.56
N ALA A 86 -7.96 13.16 -14.05
CA ALA A 86 -6.72 13.25 -13.30
C ALA A 86 -6.87 14.06 -12.00
N ARG A 87 -7.65 15.16 -12.02
CA ARG A 87 -7.95 15.94 -10.81
C ARG A 87 -8.82 15.19 -9.81
N ALA A 88 -9.78 14.40 -10.29
CA ALA A 88 -10.62 13.59 -9.42
C ALA A 88 -9.79 12.49 -8.72
N GLU A 89 -8.94 11.79 -9.47
CA GLU A 89 -8.03 10.77 -8.92
C GLU A 89 -7.07 11.38 -7.89
N ALA A 90 -6.46 12.52 -8.20
CA ALA A 90 -5.59 13.23 -7.26
C ALA A 90 -6.31 13.67 -5.97
N ALA A 91 -7.60 14.05 -6.06
CA ALA A 91 -8.40 14.40 -4.90
C ALA A 91 -8.70 13.18 -4.01
N GLU A 92 -8.97 12.02 -4.62
CA GLU A 92 -9.16 10.77 -3.88
C GLU A 92 -7.87 10.31 -3.19
N GLU A 93 -6.73 10.43 -3.87
CA GLU A 93 -5.42 10.10 -3.29
C GLU A 93 -5.08 11.01 -2.11
N GLU A 94 -5.34 12.32 -2.22
CA GLU A 94 -5.10 13.26 -1.13
C GLU A 94 -6.01 12.94 0.08
N ALA A 95 -7.28 12.58 -0.16
CA ALA A 95 -8.19 12.17 0.91
C ALA A 95 -7.68 10.91 1.65
N ARG A 96 -7.21 9.90 0.90
CA ARG A 96 -6.59 8.70 1.51
C ARG A 96 -5.31 9.07 2.27
N ALA A 97 -4.49 9.96 1.72
CA ALA A 97 -3.28 10.42 2.38
C ALA A 97 -3.60 11.19 3.67
N GLU A 98 -4.67 11.97 3.72
CA GLU A 98 -5.17 12.61 4.94
C GLU A 98 -5.57 11.60 6.01
N ASP A 99 -6.33 10.56 5.64
CA ASP A 99 -6.74 9.50 6.56
C ASP A 99 -5.54 8.76 7.15
N VAL A 100 -4.58 8.41 6.30
CA VAL A 100 -3.32 7.78 6.72
C VAL A 100 -2.54 8.69 7.66
N ARG A 101 -2.39 9.97 7.33
CA ARG A 101 -1.73 10.96 8.20
C ARG A 101 -2.42 11.07 9.57
N LYS A 102 -3.76 11.06 9.59
CA LYS A 102 -4.55 11.11 10.83
C LYS A 102 -4.33 9.86 11.69
N MET A 103 -4.30 8.67 11.10
CA MET A 103 -3.96 7.43 11.81
C MET A 103 -2.56 7.50 12.44
N TYR A 104 -1.54 7.89 11.66
CA TYR A 104 -0.17 8.00 12.18
C TYR A 104 -0.04 9.06 13.27
N LYS A 105 -0.76 10.17 13.16
CA LYS A 105 -0.84 11.21 14.20
C LYS A 105 -1.40 10.63 15.51
N ALA A 106 -2.48 9.86 15.43
CA ALA A 106 -3.10 9.24 16.61
C ALA A 106 -2.16 8.22 17.29
N VAL A 107 -1.47 7.39 16.50
CA VAL A 107 -0.49 6.43 17.02
C VAL A 107 0.67 7.18 17.69
N GLY A 108 1.24 8.18 17.03
CA GLY A 108 2.36 8.96 17.58
C GLY A 108 1.99 9.71 18.87
N ALA A 109 0.77 10.25 18.94
CA ALA A 109 0.26 10.88 20.16
C ALA A 109 0.14 9.86 21.32
N ALA A 110 -0.34 8.64 21.04
CA ALA A 110 -0.43 7.58 22.03
C ALA A 110 0.94 7.09 22.52
N THR A 111 1.99 7.21 21.70
CA THR A 111 3.38 6.86 22.06
C THR A 111 4.18 8.03 22.64
N GLY A 112 3.54 9.19 22.89
CA GLY A 112 4.18 10.35 23.53
C GLY A 112 4.98 11.27 22.61
N LEU A 113 4.80 11.20 21.28
CA LEU A 113 5.40 12.13 20.33
C LEU A 113 4.57 13.42 20.22
N ASP A 114 5.23 14.58 20.06
CA ASP A 114 4.56 15.85 19.75
C ASP A 114 4.17 15.91 18.26
N THR A 115 3.10 15.19 17.95
CA THR A 115 2.60 15.06 16.58
C THR A 115 1.95 16.35 16.07
N GLU A 116 1.56 17.28 16.94
CA GLU A 116 0.99 18.57 16.55
C GLU A 116 2.06 19.52 16.02
N ALA A 117 3.22 19.61 16.70
CA ALA A 117 4.36 20.37 16.20
C ALA A 117 4.87 19.82 14.87
N MET A 118 5.01 18.50 14.76
CA MET A 118 5.46 17.83 13.53
C MET A 118 4.50 18.07 12.36
N ASP A 119 3.19 18.02 12.59
CA ASP A 119 2.18 18.26 11.56
C ASP A 119 2.17 19.73 11.10
N ARG A 120 2.36 20.70 12.01
CA ARG A 120 2.54 22.12 11.65
C ARG A 120 3.78 22.34 10.79
N GLN A 121 4.92 21.77 11.19
CA GLN A 121 6.16 21.87 10.43
C GLN A 121 6.01 21.22 9.04
N GLY A 122 5.45 20.02 8.99
CA GLY A 122 5.21 19.31 7.73
C GLY A 122 4.25 20.06 6.79
N ARG A 123 3.23 20.75 7.32
CA ARG A 123 2.38 21.64 6.51
C ARG A 123 3.18 22.80 5.93
N ALA A 124 3.98 23.48 6.74
CA ALA A 124 4.81 24.60 6.29
C ALA A 124 5.80 24.18 5.19
N GLU A 125 6.45 23.03 5.35
CA GLU A 125 7.36 22.47 4.35
C GLU A 125 6.63 22.10 3.05
N ARG A 126 5.46 21.45 3.14
CA ARG A 126 4.64 21.12 1.96
C ARG A 126 4.15 22.37 1.22
N GLU A 127 3.73 23.40 1.93
CA GLU A 127 3.33 24.67 1.33
C GLU A 127 4.50 25.38 0.66
N ALA A 128 5.69 25.40 1.30
CA ALA A 128 6.89 25.96 0.71
C ALA A 128 7.30 25.20 -0.56
N ALA A 129 7.24 23.86 -0.55
CA ALA A 129 7.51 23.03 -1.70
C ALA A 129 6.51 23.27 -2.84
N LYS A 130 5.21 23.41 -2.54
CA LYS A 130 4.18 23.76 -3.53
C LYS A 130 4.46 25.12 -4.16
N ARG A 131 4.74 26.16 -3.35
CA ARG A 131 5.09 27.50 -3.86
C ARG A 131 6.34 27.49 -4.73
N ALA A 132 7.36 26.72 -4.35
CA ALA A 132 8.58 26.57 -5.15
C ALA A 132 8.32 25.86 -6.48
N ALA A 133 7.49 24.81 -6.47
CA ALA A 133 7.06 24.11 -7.68
C ALA A 133 6.24 25.02 -8.61
N ASP A 134 5.29 25.79 -8.06
CA ASP A 134 4.47 26.73 -8.82
C ASP A 134 5.31 27.85 -9.43
N ALA A 135 6.28 28.39 -8.68
CA ALA A 135 7.23 29.38 -9.19
C ALA A 135 8.11 28.81 -10.31
N ARG A 136 8.58 27.57 -10.18
CA ARG A 136 9.34 26.87 -11.22
C ARG A 136 8.47 26.64 -12.46
N ASN A 137 7.24 26.18 -12.29
CA ASN A 137 6.29 25.95 -13.38
C ASN A 137 6.00 27.26 -14.12
N LYS A 138 5.80 28.36 -13.38
CA LYS A 138 5.60 29.70 -13.93
C LYS A 138 6.82 30.16 -14.74
N ALA A 139 8.03 30.01 -14.21
CA ALA A 139 9.26 30.37 -14.91
C ALA A 139 9.45 29.57 -16.21
N ILE A 140 9.14 28.27 -16.19
CA ILE A 140 9.16 27.42 -17.39
C ILE A 140 8.13 27.92 -18.40
N LEU A 141 6.90 28.22 -17.98
CA LEU A 141 5.87 28.76 -18.87
C LEU A 141 6.31 30.07 -19.52
N GLU A 142 6.87 31.00 -18.74
CA GLU A 142 7.38 32.28 -19.23
C GLU A 142 8.52 32.10 -20.25
N GLN A 143 9.42 31.14 -20.02
CA GLN A 143 10.51 30.81 -20.95
C GLN A 143 10.01 30.11 -22.22
N SER A 144 8.94 29.32 -22.12
CA SER A 144 8.44 28.45 -23.20
C SER A 144 7.37 29.10 -24.07
N LEU A 145 6.86 30.28 -23.68
CA LEU A 145 5.88 31.04 -24.44
C LEU A 145 6.50 31.58 -25.74
N VAL A 146 6.45 30.76 -26.80
CA VAL A 146 6.66 31.21 -28.18
C VAL A 146 5.51 32.16 -28.55
N LYS A 147 5.83 33.40 -28.93
CA LYS A 147 4.84 34.35 -29.47
C LYS A 147 4.10 33.70 -30.65
N PRO A 148 2.76 33.75 -30.71
CA PRO A 148 2.02 33.15 -31.80
C PRO A 148 2.48 33.77 -33.13
N VAL A 149 2.95 32.94 -34.05
CA VAL A 149 3.26 33.36 -35.42
C VAL A 149 1.93 33.76 -36.07
N ALA A 150 1.88 35.00 -36.57
CA ALA A 150 0.73 35.55 -37.25
C ALA A 150 0.21 34.58 -38.33
N THR A 151 -1.11 34.42 -38.37
CA THR A 151 -1.90 33.60 -39.29
C THR A 151 -1.32 33.59 -40.71
N PRO A 152 -1.14 32.43 -41.37
CA PRO A 152 -0.76 32.42 -42.77
C PRO A 152 -1.90 33.05 -43.58
N SER A 153 -1.59 34.18 -44.22
CA SER A 153 -2.47 34.91 -45.12
C SER A 153 -3.11 33.96 -46.12
N ALA A 154 -4.45 33.99 -46.18
CA ALA A 154 -5.24 33.30 -47.18
C ALA A 154 -4.80 33.75 -48.58
N LYS A 155 -4.11 32.87 -49.31
CA LYS A 155 -4.05 32.96 -50.76
C LYS A 155 -5.31 32.31 -51.33
N THR A 156 -6.10 33.10 -52.02
CA THR A 156 -7.17 32.69 -52.93
C THR A 156 -7.23 33.73 -54.04
N PRO A 157 -7.65 33.40 -55.27
CA PRO A 157 -7.46 32.17 -56.05
C PRO A 157 -6.31 32.27 -57.07
#